data_AF-A0AAU9K6E7-F1
#
_entry.id   AF-A0AAU9K6E7-F1
#
_cell.length_a   1.000
_cell.length_b   1.000
_cell.length_c   1.000
_cell.angle_alpha   90.00
_cell.angle_beta   90.00
_cell.angle_gamma   90.00
#
_symmetry.space_group_name_H-M   'P 1'
#
loop_
_entity.id
_entity.type
_entity.pdbx_description
1 polymer ?
#
loop_
_entity_poly.entity_id
_entity_poly.type
_entity_poly.pdbx_seq_one_letter_code
_entity_poly.pdbx_strand_id
1 'polypeptide(L)'
;MDRFLLLQLAAMQCHPMMCNNGAVQMPAGSCVNLVNNTLYLEPCKDNNKPFCDSGTDVSYCTANPLFPEELSYPGEPCNKKKHCKYGECLEGYCQSKALKEDCNLDEECNPGLYCSNNKCVKQLELGATGCKSDYECVNWAACSEGECIQYFSLPANASTSRCFSQFSELCAGGMCWQGLCIDPVQSFNESALPRKCNSYMDCTSEASSHRVFYSDCMCGMNPEGASYCTLFPGDLIYAHLITVITNWINSEMSDRCNTVRRLSSYCISQFWDKPNSEELFLYYYRTYFYPQLQGNDDCIKDIFTGFYWDTIATITHAKYMFFSSLIIVYLLA
;
A
#
# COMPACT_ATOMS: atom_id res chain seq x y z
N MET A 1 1.10 4.21 -0.83
CA MET A 1 1.00 3.58 0.51
C MET A 1 0.45 4.55 1.55
N ASP A 2 0.64 5.86 1.38
CA ASP A 2 -0.08 6.84 2.19
C ASP A 2 -1.55 6.93 1.75
N ARG A 3 -2.44 6.75 2.75
CA ARG A 3 -3.91 6.93 2.73
C ARG A 3 -4.73 5.75 2.25
N PHE A 4 -5.01 4.80 3.14
CA PHE A 4 -6.35 4.21 3.29
C PHE A 4 -6.53 3.77 4.75
N LEU A 5 -6.99 4.70 5.59
CA LEU A 5 -7.51 4.38 6.92
C LEU A 5 -8.97 3.96 6.72
N LEU A 6 -9.24 2.65 6.74
CA LEU A 6 -10.61 2.15 6.74
C LEU A 6 -11.06 1.93 8.18
N LEU A 7 -11.92 2.86 8.63
CA LEU A 7 -12.87 2.71 9.74
C LEU A 7 -13.55 1.33 9.70
N GLN A 8 -13.40 0.47 10.71
CA GLN A 8 -14.40 -0.59 10.98
C GLN A 8 -14.47 -0.98 12.46
N LEU A 9 -15.48 -0.46 13.16
CA LEU A 9 -16.15 -1.11 14.30
C LEU A 9 -17.64 -0.71 14.28
N ALA A 10 -18.37 -1.28 13.33
CA ALA A 10 -19.82 -1.42 13.40
C ALA A 10 -20.14 -2.75 12.70
N ALA A 11 -21.11 -3.51 13.24
CA ALA A 11 -21.50 -4.82 12.71
C ALA A 11 -21.66 -4.77 11.18
N MET A 12 -20.75 -5.44 10.45
CA MET A 12 -20.60 -5.30 9.00
C MET A 12 -21.76 -5.98 8.28
N GLN A 13 -22.80 -5.22 7.94
CA GLN A 13 -23.74 -5.67 6.90
C GLN A 13 -23.14 -5.29 5.55
N CYS A 14 -22.66 -6.28 4.81
CA CYS A 14 -22.11 -6.05 3.48
C CYS A 14 -23.25 -5.75 2.50
N HIS A 15 -23.26 -4.54 1.95
CA HIS A 15 -24.24 -4.15 0.94
C HIS A 15 -23.85 -4.75 -0.42
N PRO A 16 -24.76 -5.46 -1.10
CA PRO A 16 -24.66 -5.75 -2.52
C PRO A 16 -24.34 -4.48 -3.32
N MET A 17 -23.38 -4.56 -4.24
CA MET A 17 -22.99 -3.45 -5.12
C MET A 17 -23.25 -3.85 -6.58
N MET A 18 -24.14 -3.14 -7.26
CA MET A 18 -24.56 -3.50 -8.62
C MET A 18 -24.46 -2.31 -9.57
N CYS A 19 -24.07 -2.56 -10.82
CA CYS A 19 -24.14 -1.52 -11.84
C CYS A 19 -25.59 -1.16 -12.16
N ASN A 20 -25.88 0.14 -12.17
CA ASN A 20 -27.20 0.66 -12.49
C ASN A 20 -27.43 0.65 -14.01
N ASN A 21 -27.76 -0.52 -14.55
CA ASN A 21 -28.14 -0.70 -15.96
C ASN A 21 -29.61 -0.24 -16.21
N GLY A 22 -30.01 0.89 -15.61
CA GLY A 22 -31.39 1.39 -15.61
C GLY A 22 -32.33 0.66 -14.64
N ALA A 23 -31.78 -0.10 -13.68
CA ALA A 23 -32.56 -0.85 -12.69
C ALA A 23 -33.27 0.07 -11.69
N VAL A 24 -32.64 1.19 -11.34
CA VAL A 24 -33.21 2.21 -10.44
C VAL A 24 -33.05 3.61 -11.02
N GLN A 25 -33.96 4.50 -10.64
CA GLN A 25 -33.82 5.92 -10.93
C GLN A 25 -32.76 6.52 -9.99
N MET A 26 -31.66 7.00 -10.57
CA MET A 26 -30.59 7.67 -9.83
C MET A 26 -30.94 9.14 -9.57
N PRO A 27 -30.65 9.68 -8.38
CA PRO A 27 -30.61 11.13 -8.17
C PRO A 27 -29.69 11.80 -9.20
N ALA A 28 -30.07 13.00 -9.64
CA ALA A 28 -29.31 13.71 -10.67
C ALA A 28 -27.85 13.96 -10.23
N GLY A 29 -26.89 13.50 -11.05
CA GLY A 29 -25.46 13.63 -10.77
C GLY A 29 -24.93 12.70 -9.67
N SER A 30 -25.73 11.74 -9.21
CA SER A 30 -25.25 10.68 -8.31
C SER A 30 -24.50 9.58 -9.05
N CYS A 31 -23.56 8.97 -8.36
CA CYS A 31 -22.79 7.81 -8.82
C CYS A 31 -23.01 6.57 -7.94
N VAL A 32 -23.57 6.75 -6.74
CA VAL A 32 -23.98 5.68 -5.82
C VAL A 32 -25.36 6.03 -5.28
N ASN A 33 -26.25 5.05 -5.20
CA ASN A 33 -27.56 5.20 -4.57
C ASN A 33 -27.98 3.90 -3.86
N LEU A 34 -28.20 3.97 -2.54
CA LEU A 34 -28.65 2.86 -1.72
C LEU A 34 -30.18 2.69 -1.85
N VAL A 35 -30.60 1.57 -2.43
CA VAL A 35 -32.01 1.22 -2.59
C VAL A 35 -32.22 -0.20 -2.08
N ASN A 36 -33.10 -0.37 -1.09
CA ASN A 36 -33.43 -1.68 -0.49
C ASN A 36 -32.17 -2.49 -0.11
N ASN A 37 -31.24 -1.85 0.61
CA ASN A 37 -29.97 -2.43 1.07
C ASN A 37 -28.94 -2.75 -0.04
N THR A 38 -29.20 -2.38 -1.30
CA THR A 38 -28.28 -2.56 -2.45
C THR A 38 -27.77 -1.19 -2.91
N LEU A 39 -26.46 -1.08 -3.08
CA LEU A 39 -25.79 0.10 -3.65
C LEU A 39 -25.79 -0.02 -5.17
N TYR A 40 -26.58 0.83 -5.83
CA TYR A 40 -26.60 0.94 -7.29
C TYR A 40 -25.58 1.97 -7.76
N LEU A 41 -24.76 1.58 -8.72
CA LEU A 41 -23.57 2.30 -9.14
C LEU A 41 -23.69 2.77 -10.59
N GLU A 42 -23.44 4.06 -10.83
CA GLU A 42 -23.36 4.60 -12.18
C GLU A 42 -22.07 5.43 -12.33
N PRO A 43 -21.10 5.00 -13.15
CA PRO A 43 -19.87 5.75 -13.35
C PRO A 43 -20.12 7.17 -13.83
N CYS A 44 -19.32 8.11 -13.34
CA CYS A 44 -19.44 9.52 -13.68
C CYS A 44 -19.07 9.78 -15.14
N LYS A 45 -20.05 10.23 -15.94
CA LYS A 45 -19.89 10.48 -17.40
C LYS A 45 -19.46 11.91 -17.74
N ASP A 46 -19.62 12.85 -16.81
CA ASP A 46 -19.23 14.24 -17.02
C ASP A 46 -17.71 14.38 -16.84
N ASN A 47 -17.02 14.78 -17.91
CA ASN A 47 -15.56 15.00 -17.89
C ASN A 47 -15.13 16.09 -16.88
N ASN A 48 -16.02 17.02 -16.51
CA ASN A 48 -15.73 18.02 -15.48
C ASN A 48 -15.92 17.49 -14.07
N LYS A 49 -16.66 16.38 -13.91
CA LYS A 49 -16.93 15.71 -12.64
C LYS A 49 -16.74 14.20 -12.73
N PRO A 50 -15.53 13.71 -13.05
CA PRO A 50 -15.35 12.30 -13.37
C PRO A 50 -15.18 11.40 -12.13
N PHE A 51 -15.18 11.94 -10.91
CA PHE A 51 -14.92 11.18 -9.68
C PHE A 51 -16.18 11.01 -8.85
N CYS A 52 -16.34 9.84 -8.25
CA CYS A 52 -17.42 9.59 -7.30
C CYS A 52 -16.94 9.86 -5.87
N ASP A 53 -17.64 10.71 -5.13
CA ASP A 53 -17.30 11.00 -3.73
C ASP A 53 -17.61 9.82 -2.79
N SER A 54 -16.91 9.71 -1.67
CA SER A 54 -17.12 8.67 -0.67
C SER A 54 -18.32 9.02 0.22
N GLY A 55 -19.45 8.34 0.00
CA GLY A 55 -20.68 8.44 0.80
C GLY A 55 -21.23 7.05 1.11
N THR A 56 -22.12 6.94 2.11
CA THR A 56 -22.69 5.65 2.54
C THR A 56 -24.00 5.31 1.81
N ASP A 57 -24.85 6.31 1.58
CA ASP A 57 -26.21 6.10 1.08
C ASP A 57 -26.38 6.66 -0.33
N VAL A 58 -25.89 7.88 -0.56
CA VAL A 58 -25.87 8.52 -1.87
C VAL A 58 -24.53 9.23 -2.03
N SER A 59 -23.84 8.94 -3.13
CA SER A 59 -22.62 9.65 -3.53
C SER A 59 -22.85 10.40 -4.82
N TYR A 60 -22.12 11.51 -4.97
CA TYR A 60 -22.24 12.38 -6.13
C TYR A 60 -20.95 12.47 -6.92
N CYS A 61 -21.11 12.69 -8.22
CA CYS A 61 -20.01 12.99 -9.10
C CYS A 61 -19.44 14.38 -8.76
N THR A 62 -18.14 14.42 -8.51
CA THR A 62 -17.38 15.61 -8.18
C THR A 62 -16.27 15.83 -9.19
N ALA A 63 -15.86 17.10 -9.33
CA ALA A 63 -14.63 17.44 -10.04
C ALA A 63 -13.45 16.73 -9.38
N ASN A 64 -12.34 16.62 -10.10
CA ASN A 64 -11.12 16.02 -9.57
C ASN A 64 -10.89 16.48 -8.13
N PRO A 65 -10.96 15.56 -7.14
CA PRO A 65 -10.73 15.96 -5.77
C PRO A 65 -9.42 16.74 -5.76
N LEU A 66 -9.45 17.96 -5.24
CA LEU A 66 -8.26 18.77 -5.10
C LEU A 66 -7.39 18.07 -4.07
N PHE A 67 -6.59 17.10 -4.54
CA PHE A 67 -5.51 16.57 -3.76
C PHE A 67 -4.58 17.76 -3.52
N PRO A 68 -4.20 18.02 -2.26
CA PRO A 68 -3.12 18.96 -2.00
C PRO A 68 -1.98 18.57 -2.93
N GLU A 69 -1.48 19.52 -3.72
CA GLU A 69 -0.39 19.25 -4.64
C GLU A 69 0.72 18.58 -3.83
N GLU A 70 1.05 17.32 -4.16
CA GLU A 70 2.10 16.60 -3.45
C GLU A 70 3.41 17.30 -3.74
N LEU A 71 3.82 18.15 -2.79
CA LEU A 71 5.10 18.84 -2.81
C LEU A 71 6.22 17.81 -2.70
N SER A 72 7.31 18.05 -3.42
CA SER A 72 8.50 17.20 -3.38
C SER A 72 9.25 17.38 -2.07
N TYR A 73 9.63 16.29 -1.43
CA TYR A 73 10.48 16.31 -0.23
C TYR A 73 11.96 16.37 -0.61
N PRO A 74 12.86 16.72 0.32
CA PRO A 74 14.29 16.72 0.06
C PRO A 74 14.77 15.38 -0.52
N GLY A 75 15.58 15.45 -1.56
CA GLY A 75 16.00 14.31 -2.39
C GLY A 75 15.12 14.09 -3.62
N GLU A 76 13.80 14.33 -3.53
CA GLU A 76 12.87 14.02 -4.61
C GLU A 76 12.98 15.00 -5.80
N PRO A 77 12.65 14.58 -7.04
CA PRO A 77 12.68 15.44 -8.23
C PRO A 77 11.74 16.64 -8.13
N CYS A 78 12.13 17.77 -8.69
CA CYS A 78 11.35 19.02 -8.72
C CYS A 78 11.53 19.79 -10.03
N ASN A 79 10.61 20.72 -10.30
CA ASN A 79 10.71 21.63 -11.46
C ASN A 79 9.91 22.92 -11.22
N LYS A 80 9.77 23.78 -12.25
CA LYS A 80 9.02 25.05 -12.14
C LYS A 80 7.54 24.89 -11.77
N LYS A 81 6.95 23.70 -11.97
CA LYS A 81 5.56 23.38 -11.60
C LYS A 81 5.50 22.64 -10.26
N LYS A 82 6.45 21.75 -9.99
CA LYS A 82 6.50 20.97 -8.75
C LYS A 82 7.46 21.60 -7.75
N HIS A 83 6.88 22.29 -6.76
CA HIS A 83 7.62 22.95 -5.70
C HIS A 83 8.14 21.97 -4.64
N CYS A 84 9.27 22.33 -4.03
CA CYS A 84 9.79 21.63 -2.87
C CYS A 84 8.98 22.00 -1.63
N LYS A 85 8.62 20.99 -0.82
CA LYS A 85 7.99 21.21 0.48
C LYS A 85 8.94 21.93 1.43
N TYR A 86 10.22 21.56 1.36
CA TYR A 86 11.32 22.16 2.12
C TYR A 86 12.48 22.44 1.19
N GLY A 87 13.16 23.56 1.42
CA GLY A 87 14.32 23.97 0.62
C GLY A 87 13.96 24.46 -0.77
N GLU A 88 14.90 24.31 -1.70
CA GLU A 88 14.81 24.84 -3.06
C GLU A 88 15.06 23.76 -4.11
N CYS A 89 14.57 24.01 -5.32
CA CYS A 89 14.80 23.12 -6.45
C CYS A 89 16.15 23.41 -7.11
N LEU A 90 17.16 22.59 -6.81
CA LEU A 90 18.51 22.72 -7.34
C LEU A 90 18.85 21.52 -8.20
N GLU A 91 19.29 21.78 -9.44
CA GLU A 91 19.66 20.74 -10.41
C GLU A 91 18.55 19.70 -10.68
N GLY A 92 17.28 20.11 -10.53
CA GLY A 92 16.11 19.25 -10.73
C GLY A 92 15.72 18.39 -9.54
N TYR A 93 16.33 18.59 -8.37
CA TYR A 93 16.00 17.89 -7.13
C TYR A 93 15.81 18.86 -5.96
N CYS A 94 14.95 18.50 -5.02
CA CYS A 94 14.77 19.29 -3.82
C CYS A 94 15.98 19.14 -2.92
N GLN A 95 16.68 20.25 -2.70
CA GLN A 95 17.78 20.35 -1.76
C GLN A 95 17.33 21.22 -0.59
N SER A 96 17.45 20.67 0.60
CA SER A 96 17.11 21.31 1.86
C SER A 96 18.31 21.21 2.79
N LYS A 97 18.06 21.05 4.08
CA LYS A 97 19.05 21.25 5.14
C LYS A 97 20.13 20.18 5.11
N ALA A 98 21.37 20.63 5.02
CA ALA A 98 22.56 19.80 5.04
C ALA A 98 22.99 19.44 6.47
N LEU A 99 24.00 18.59 6.58
CA LEU A 99 24.57 18.15 7.85
C LEU A 99 24.98 19.36 8.72
N LYS A 100 24.53 19.37 9.99
CA LYS A 100 24.71 20.42 11.02
C LYS A 100 23.92 21.72 10.79
N GLU A 101 23.05 21.79 9.80
CA GLU A 101 22.11 22.92 9.66
C GLU A 101 20.92 22.81 10.61
N ASP A 102 20.31 23.94 10.96
CA ASP A 102 19.23 24.01 11.94
C ASP A 102 17.91 23.47 11.39
N CYS A 103 17.35 22.43 12.00
CA CYS A 103 16.09 21.79 11.62
C CYS A 103 15.10 21.74 12.79
N ASN A 104 13.82 21.55 12.47
CA ASN A 104 12.79 21.25 13.47
C ASN A 104 12.13 19.88 13.25
N LEU A 105 12.19 19.35 12.03
CA LEU A 105 11.52 18.13 11.60
C LEU A 105 12.46 17.28 10.74
N ASP A 106 12.31 15.96 10.79
CA ASP A 106 13.12 15.01 10.01
C ASP A 106 13.00 15.23 8.51
N GLU A 107 11.79 15.59 8.06
CA GLU A 107 11.51 15.87 6.66
C GLU A 107 12.16 17.14 6.10
N GLU A 108 12.75 17.99 6.94
CA GLU A 108 13.49 19.17 6.49
C GLU A 108 14.93 18.84 6.08
N CYS A 109 15.46 17.69 6.51
CA CYS A 109 16.84 17.29 6.25
C CYS A 109 16.97 16.56 4.91
N ASN A 110 18.13 16.68 4.26
CA ASN A 110 18.43 15.93 3.04
C ASN A 110 18.48 14.41 3.30
N PRO A 111 18.29 13.56 2.27
CA PRO A 111 18.39 12.10 2.40
C PRO A 111 19.68 11.65 3.10
N GLY A 112 19.60 10.57 3.89
CA GLY A 112 20.70 10.11 4.75
C GLY A 112 20.80 10.85 6.09
N LEU A 113 19.97 11.87 6.32
CA LEU A 113 19.96 12.68 7.53
C LEU A 113 18.57 12.68 8.21
N TYR A 114 18.55 12.98 9.51
CA TYR A 114 17.35 13.23 10.31
C TYR A 114 17.58 14.40 11.28
N CYS A 115 16.53 14.90 11.92
CA CYS A 115 16.62 16.05 12.81
C CYS A 115 16.83 15.63 14.27
N SER A 116 17.98 15.99 14.85
CA SER A 116 18.31 15.70 16.25
C SER A 116 18.90 16.91 16.94
N ASN A 117 18.36 17.27 18.11
CA ASN A 117 18.76 18.45 18.88
C ASN A 117 18.78 19.74 18.01
N ASN A 118 17.74 19.91 17.21
CA ASN A 118 17.56 20.99 16.24
C ASN A 118 18.61 21.06 15.13
N LYS A 119 19.36 19.98 14.88
CA LYS A 119 20.38 19.92 13.83
C LYS A 119 20.20 18.69 12.95
N CYS A 120 20.38 18.84 11.64
CA CYS A 120 20.42 17.68 10.76
C CYS A 120 21.68 16.86 11.05
N VAL A 121 21.50 15.59 11.40
CA VAL A 121 22.56 14.63 11.71
C VAL A 121 22.40 13.39 10.83
N LYS A 122 23.45 12.57 10.71
CA LYS A 122 23.37 11.31 9.96
C LYS A 122 22.42 10.34 10.64
N GLN A 123 21.69 9.57 9.83
CA GLN A 123 20.93 8.42 10.30
C GLN A 123 21.86 7.39 11.00
N LEU A 124 21.28 6.68 11.95
CA LEU A 124 21.90 5.65 12.75
C LEU A 124 22.00 4.35 11.93
N GLU A 125 23.22 3.80 11.87
CA GLU A 125 23.52 2.55 11.19
C GLU A 125 22.89 1.33 11.89
N LEU A 126 22.88 0.18 11.22
CA LEU A 126 22.45 -1.08 11.81
C LEU A 126 23.20 -1.40 13.12
N GLY A 127 22.46 -1.86 14.13
CA GLY A 127 22.98 -2.17 15.47
C GLY A 127 23.31 -0.94 16.32
N ALA A 128 23.14 0.28 15.81
CA ALA A 128 23.29 1.48 16.61
C ALA A 128 22.15 1.59 17.65
N THR A 129 22.50 2.02 18.86
CA THR A 129 21.56 2.18 19.97
C THR A 129 21.20 3.65 20.21
N GLY A 130 20.06 3.90 20.83
CA GLY A 130 19.56 5.22 21.20
C GLY A 130 18.50 5.81 20.26
N CYS A 131 18.05 5.06 19.25
CA CYS A 131 16.96 5.50 18.38
C CYS A 131 15.63 5.60 19.15
N LYS A 132 14.72 6.47 18.72
CA LYS A 132 13.35 6.57 19.26
C LYS A 132 12.28 6.42 18.18
N SER A 133 12.65 6.55 16.92
CA SER A 133 11.79 6.34 15.76
C SER A 133 12.55 5.73 14.59
N ASP A 134 11.82 5.14 13.65
CA ASP A 134 12.38 4.56 12.42
C ASP A 134 13.15 5.59 11.59
N TYR A 135 12.75 6.86 11.69
CA TYR A 135 13.33 7.94 10.92
C TYR A 135 14.78 8.26 11.33
N GLU A 136 15.16 7.89 12.55
CA GLU A 136 16.54 8.04 13.03
C GLU A 136 17.45 6.96 12.46
N CYS A 137 16.93 5.77 12.18
CA CYS A 137 17.70 4.68 11.59
C CYS A 137 17.82 4.85 10.07
N VAL A 138 18.87 4.29 9.45
CA VAL A 138 19.03 4.19 7.99
C VAL A 138 17.78 3.63 7.31
N ASN A 139 17.57 3.92 6.02
CA ASN A 139 16.29 3.66 5.34
C ASN A 139 15.88 2.18 5.32
N TRP A 140 16.85 1.28 5.43
CA TRP A 140 16.64 -0.17 5.51
C TRP A 140 16.50 -0.73 6.93
N ALA A 141 16.36 0.13 7.95
CA ALA A 141 16.23 -0.27 9.35
C ALA A 141 15.07 0.44 10.08
N ALA A 142 14.48 -0.27 11.04
CA ALA A 142 13.50 0.24 11.98
C ALA A 142 14.09 0.35 13.38
N CYS A 143 13.55 1.26 14.19
CA CYS A 143 13.91 1.37 15.59
C CYS A 143 13.11 0.37 16.43
N SER A 144 13.79 -0.49 17.18
CA SER A 144 13.18 -1.49 18.06
C SER A 144 13.88 -1.50 19.39
N GLU A 145 13.15 -1.20 20.46
CA GLU A 145 13.71 -1.13 21.83
C GLU A 145 14.96 -0.25 21.96
N GLY A 146 15.07 0.77 21.11
CA GLY A 146 16.21 1.67 21.07
C GLY A 146 17.37 1.21 20.21
N GLU A 147 17.28 0.10 19.48
CA GLU A 147 18.29 -0.38 18.53
C GLU A 147 17.77 -0.32 17.09
N CYS A 148 18.64 0.05 16.13
CA CYS A 148 18.32 0.01 14.71
C CYS A 148 18.47 -1.41 14.15
N ILE A 149 17.35 -2.06 13.87
CA ILE A 149 17.26 -3.43 13.34
C ILE A 149 16.80 -3.39 11.89
N GLN A 150 17.43 -4.21 11.03
CA GLN A 150 17.06 -4.29 9.62
C GLN A 150 15.61 -4.78 9.46
N TYR A 151 14.85 -4.16 8.55
CA TYR A 151 13.51 -4.65 8.21
C TYR A 151 13.55 -6.08 7.65
N PHE A 152 12.56 -6.88 8.00
CA PHE A 152 12.36 -8.25 7.53
C PHE A 152 13.61 -9.15 7.67
N SER A 153 14.33 -9.02 8.79
CA SER A 153 15.62 -9.70 9.01
C SER A 153 15.61 -10.70 10.17
N LEU A 154 14.71 -10.53 11.14
CA LEU A 154 14.68 -11.37 12.33
C LEU A 154 14.17 -12.77 11.98
N PRO A 155 14.94 -13.84 12.25
CA PRO A 155 14.52 -15.21 11.98
C PRO A 155 13.41 -15.67 12.94
N ALA A 156 12.78 -16.81 12.63
CA ALA A 156 11.84 -17.43 13.54
C ALA A 156 12.46 -17.67 14.93
N ASN A 157 11.66 -17.47 15.97
CA ASN A 157 12.02 -17.47 17.40
C ASN A 157 12.88 -16.28 17.88
N ALA A 158 13.24 -15.33 17.01
CA ALA A 158 13.86 -14.07 17.47
C ALA A 158 12.84 -13.21 18.24
N SER A 159 13.31 -12.49 19.26
CA SER A 159 12.47 -11.55 20.02
C SER A 159 12.16 -10.30 19.20
N THR A 160 10.92 -9.82 19.27
CA THR A 160 10.48 -8.56 18.69
C THR A 160 9.44 -7.90 19.59
N SER A 161 9.64 -6.61 19.89
CA SER A 161 8.63 -5.80 20.59
C SER A 161 7.58 -5.22 19.64
N ARG A 162 7.83 -5.29 18.33
CA ARG A 162 6.99 -4.72 17.28
C ARG A 162 6.06 -5.76 16.70
N CYS A 163 5.17 -6.30 17.54
CA CYS A 163 4.20 -7.30 17.13
C CYS A 163 2.77 -6.76 17.22
N PHE A 164 2.22 -6.32 16.10
CA PHE A 164 0.89 -5.73 16.01
C PHE A 164 -0.02 -6.59 15.14
N SER A 165 -1.14 -7.05 15.70
CA SER A 165 -2.08 -7.93 14.99
C SER A 165 -1.39 -9.11 14.29
N GLN A 166 -0.42 -9.73 14.98
CA GLN A 166 0.37 -10.88 14.49
C GLN A 166 1.30 -10.57 13.30
N PHE A 167 1.47 -9.29 12.96
CA PHE A 167 2.41 -8.80 11.96
C PHE A 167 3.59 -8.07 12.60
N SER A 168 4.76 -8.22 12.02
CA SER A 168 5.96 -7.47 12.37
C SER A 168 6.85 -7.28 11.15
N GLU A 169 7.11 -6.04 10.79
CA GLU A 169 8.06 -5.64 9.74
C GLU A 169 9.52 -5.93 10.09
N LEU A 170 9.83 -6.42 11.29
CA LEU A 170 11.16 -6.90 11.65
C LEU A 170 11.34 -8.39 11.38
N CYS A 171 10.27 -9.18 11.44
CA CYS A 171 10.34 -10.62 11.22
C CYS A 171 10.49 -10.93 9.73
N ALA A 172 11.38 -11.87 9.38
CA ALA A 172 11.68 -12.20 7.99
C ALA A 172 10.45 -12.61 7.18
N GLY A 173 9.53 -13.37 7.79
CA GLY A 173 8.25 -13.74 7.18
C GLY A 173 7.10 -12.77 7.47
N GLY A 174 7.37 -11.61 8.09
CA GLY A 174 6.35 -10.63 8.46
C GLY A 174 5.41 -11.04 9.61
N MET A 175 5.58 -12.22 10.21
CA MET A 175 4.66 -12.75 11.22
C MET A 175 5.31 -12.86 12.60
N CYS A 176 4.52 -12.57 13.64
CA CYS A 176 4.95 -12.64 15.03
C CYS A 176 3.84 -13.15 15.95
N TRP A 177 4.23 -13.71 17.09
CA TRP A 177 3.32 -14.15 18.14
C TRP A 177 3.98 -14.06 19.51
N GLN A 178 3.30 -13.43 20.48
CA GLN A 178 3.77 -13.30 21.86
C GLN A 178 5.20 -12.73 21.98
N GLY A 179 5.51 -11.71 21.16
CA GLY A 179 6.82 -11.06 21.16
C GLY A 179 7.93 -11.85 20.49
N LEU A 180 7.61 -12.93 19.76
CA LEU A 180 8.56 -13.70 18.99
C LEU A 180 8.18 -13.69 17.51
N CYS A 181 9.18 -13.65 16.63
CA CYS A 181 8.98 -13.95 15.23
C CYS A 181 8.60 -15.43 15.06
N ILE A 182 7.67 -15.71 14.15
CA ILE A 182 7.27 -17.07 13.81
C ILE A 182 7.30 -17.26 12.31
N ASP A 183 7.36 -18.52 11.86
CA ASP A 183 7.21 -18.83 10.44
C ASP A 183 5.83 -18.36 9.96
N PRO A 184 5.74 -17.73 8.77
CA PRO A 184 4.49 -17.23 8.25
C PRO A 184 3.54 -18.39 7.97
N VAL A 185 2.30 -18.26 8.43
CA VAL A 185 1.25 -19.25 8.17
C VAL A 185 0.49 -18.92 6.89
N GLN A 186 -0.10 -19.95 6.29
CA GLN A 186 -0.96 -19.84 5.11
C GLN A 186 -2.43 -19.97 5.51
N SER A 187 -3.32 -19.48 4.67
CA SER A 187 -4.76 -19.73 4.75
C SER A 187 -5.05 -21.23 4.68
N PHE A 188 -5.94 -21.72 5.54
CA PHE A 188 -6.35 -23.12 5.51
C PHE A 188 -6.96 -23.47 4.16
N ASN A 189 -6.39 -24.49 3.51
CA ASN A 189 -6.74 -24.91 2.15
C ASN A 189 -6.57 -23.76 1.14
N GLU A 190 -5.32 -23.32 0.94
CA GLU A 190 -4.96 -22.20 0.04
C GLU A 190 -5.58 -22.33 -1.37
N SER A 191 -5.75 -23.57 -1.86
CA SER A 191 -6.41 -23.85 -3.16
C SER A 191 -7.88 -23.40 -3.24
N ALA A 192 -8.50 -23.09 -2.09
CA ALA A 192 -9.87 -22.57 -1.98
C ALA A 192 -9.94 -21.04 -1.85
N LEU A 193 -8.83 -20.31 -1.98
CA LEU A 193 -8.85 -18.86 -2.09
C LEU A 193 -9.44 -18.41 -3.44
N PRO A 194 -10.31 -17.38 -3.47
CA PRO A 194 -10.76 -16.55 -2.35
C PRO A 194 -11.81 -17.24 -1.47
N ARG A 195 -11.62 -17.18 -0.14
CA ARG A 195 -12.52 -17.82 0.83
C ARG A 195 -13.61 -16.85 1.29
N LYS A 196 -14.86 -17.16 0.98
CA LYS A 196 -16.03 -16.46 1.56
C LYS A 196 -16.11 -16.73 3.05
N CYS A 197 -16.55 -15.75 3.82
CA CYS A 197 -16.70 -15.82 5.26
C CYS A 197 -17.95 -15.08 5.72
N ASN A 198 -18.50 -15.47 6.87
CA ASN A 198 -19.54 -14.72 7.58
C ASN A 198 -18.98 -14.06 8.85
N SER A 199 -17.87 -14.59 9.37
CA SER A 199 -17.14 -14.04 10.50
C SER A 199 -15.65 -14.37 10.40
N TYR A 200 -14.82 -13.70 11.20
CA TYR A 200 -13.39 -14.00 11.28
C TYR A 200 -13.09 -15.46 11.67
N MET A 201 -14.02 -16.16 12.32
CA MET A 201 -13.87 -17.58 12.68
C MET A 201 -13.82 -18.50 11.46
N ASP A 202 -14.33 -18.05 10.31
CA ASP A 202 -14.21 -18.78 9.05
C ASP A 202 -12.83 -18.59 8.41
N CYS A 203 -12.03 -17.65 8.90
CA CYS A 203 -10.78 -17.21 8.28
C CYS A 203 -9.57 -17.78 9.03
N THR A 204 -9.41 -19.09 8.96
CA THR A 204 -8.38 -19.82 9.70
C THR A 204 -7.13 -20.07 8.88
N SER A 205 -5.97 -20.05 9.53
CA SER A 205 -4.72 -20.52 8.96
C SER A 205 -4.65 -22.06 8.91
N GLU A 206 -3.72 -22.61 8.13
CA GLU A 206 -3.21 -23.95 8.35
C GLU A 206 -2.63 -24.07 9.77
N ALA A 207 -2.76 -25.25 10.36
CA ALA A 207 -2.30 -25.48 11.72
C ALA A 207 -0.76 -25.50 11.74
N SER A 208 -0.15 -24.46 12.34
CA SER A 208 1.30 -24.41 12.57
C SER A 208 1.58 -24.66 14.05
N SER A 209 2.40 -25.65 14.36
CA SER A 209 2.76 -26.02 15.75
C SER A 209 1.55 -26.22 16.68
N HIS A 210 0.49 -26.86 16.18
CA HIS A 210 -0.80 -27.09 16.88
C HIS A 210 -1.59 -25.81 17.21
N ARG A 211 -1.33 -24.70 16.50
CA ARG A 211 -2.06 -23.44 16.65
C ARG A 211 -2.73 -23.05 15.34
N VAL A 212 -3.88 -22.40 15.47
CA VAL A 212 -4.64 -21.83 14.36
C VAL A 212 -4.71 -20.33 14.59
N PHE A 213 -4.35 -19.57 13.57
CA PHE A 213 -4.49 -18.13 13.55
C PHE A 213 -5.74 -17.74 12.78
N TYR A 214 -6.25 -16.55 13.05
CA TYR A 214 -7.43 -16.01 12.41
C TYR A 214 -7.07 -14.72 11.69
N SER A 215 -7.50 -14.59 10.44
CA SER A 215 -7.48 -13.34 9.69
C SER A 215 -8.86 -12.69 9.72
N ASP A 216 -8.96 -11.48 9.17
CA ASP A 216 -10.19 -10.71 9.20
C ASP A 216 -11.16 -11.19 8.12
N CYS A 217 -12.46 -11.15 8.44
CA CYS A 217 -13.53 -11.29 7.46
C CYS A 217 -14.05 -9.90 7.09
N MET A 218 -13.73 -9.44 5.87
CA MET A 218 -14.10 -8.08 5.43
C MET A 218 -15.08 -8.13 4.26
N CYS A 219 -15.97 -7.14 4.18
CA CYS A 219 -16.85 -6.98 3.02
C CYS A 219 -16.05 -6.80 1.74
N GLY A 220 -16.40 -7.60 0.72
CA GLY A 220 -15.96 -7.34 -0.64
C GLY A 220 -16.81 -6.24 -1.30
N MET A 221 -16.36 -5.76 -2.45
CA MET A 221 -17.12 -4.85 -3.31
C MET A 221 -17.66 -5.68 -4.47
N ASN A 222 -18.83 -6.29 -4.29
CA ASN A 222 -19.38 -7.23 -5.27
C ASN A 222 -20.93 -7.24 -5.29
N PRO A 223 -21.53 -7.74 -6.38
CA PRO A 223 -22.98 -7.85 -6.52
C PRO A 223 -23.66 -8.72 -5.47
N GLU A 224 -22.95 -9.69 -4.87
CA GLU A 224 -23.55 -10.59 -3.88
C GLU A 224 -23.56 -10.00 -2.46
N GLY A 225 -22.84 -8.90 -2.21
CA GLY A 225 -22.58 -8.41 -0.85
C GLY A 225 -21.81 -9.45 -0.02
N ALA A 226 -20.97 -10.26 -0.67
CA ALA A 226 -20.17 -11.28 0.00
C ALA A 226 -18.93 -10.69 0.68
N SER A 227 -18.62 -11.20 1.86
CA SER A 227 -17.37 -10.99 2.60
C SER A 227 -16.36 -12.10 2.33
N TYR A 228 -15.08 -11.75 2.37
CA TYR A 228 -13.97 -12.66 2.15
C TYR A 228 -12.89 -12.50 3.23
N CYS A 229 -12.16 -13.58 3.48
CA CYS A 229 -11.03 -13.56 4.39
C CYS A 229 -9.87 -12.73 3.84
N THR A 230 -9.19 -11.99 4.70
CA THR A 230 -7.90 -11.37 4.40
C THR A 230 -6.79 -12.42 4.37
N LEU A 231 -5.69 -12.10 3.68
CA LEU A 231 -4.56 -13.00 3.50
C LEU A 231 -3.66 -13.05 4.73
N PHE A 232 -3.07 -14.21 4.99
CA PHE A 232 -1.95 -14.35 5.93
C PHE A 232 -0.61 -14.06 5.22
N PRO A 233 0.43 -13.65 5.96
CA PRO A 233 1.76 -13.41 5.40
C PRO A 233 2.37 -14.57 4.60
N GLY A 234 1.95 -15.81 4.86
CA GLY A 234 2.43 -16.99 4.12
C GLY A 234 1.67 -17.28 2.83
N ASP A 235 0.50 -16.67 2.61
CA ASP A 235 -0.24 -16.83 1.35
C ASP A 235 0.59 -16.26 0.20
N LEU A 236 0.59 -16.94 -0.96
CA LEU A 236 1.48 -16.61 -2.09
C LEU A 236 1.49 -15.12 -2.46
N ILE A 237 0.33 -14.45 -2.43
CA ILE A 237 0.21 -13.02 -2.76
C ILE A 237 0.90 -12.14 -1.71
N TYR A 238 0.70 -12.41 -0.42
CA TYR A 238 1.28 -11.61 0.66
C TYR A 238 2.78 -11.91 0.80
N ALA A 239 3.19 -13.18 0.74
CA ALA A 239 4.61 -13.54 0.74
C ALA A 239 5.39 -12.84 -0.39
N HIS A 240 4.76 -12.68 -1.56
CA HIS A 240 5.34 -11.92 -2.68
C HIS A 240 5.42 -10.41 -2.38
N LEU A 241 4.40 -9.81 -1.77
CA LEU A 241 4.47 -8.43 -1.29
C LEU A 241 5.66 -8.23 -0.34
N ILE A 242 5.83 -9.11 0.66
CA ILE A 242 6.94 -9.06 1.60
C ILE A 242 8.27 -9.12 0.84
N THR A 243 8.40 -10.05 -0.12
CA THR A 243 9.61 -10.15 -0.93
C THR A 243 9.92 -8.86 -1.69
N VAL A 244 8.93 -8.27 -2.38
CA VAL A 244 9.13 -7.07 -3.20
C VAL A 244 9.40 -5.84 -2.32
N ILE A 245 8.70 -5.68 -1.20
CA ILE A 245 8.95 -4.54 -0.29
C ILE A 245 10.32 -4.66 0.39
N THR A 246 10.76 -5.88 0.75
CA THR A 246 12.12 -6.13 1.26
C THR A 246 13.17 -5.78 0.21
N ASN A 247 12.95 -6.09 -1.07
CA ASN A 247 13.85 -5.71 -2.16
C ASN A 247 13.95 -4.20 -2.32
N TRP A 248 12.84 -3.47 -2.25
CA TRP A 248 12.86 -2.00 -2.27
C TRP A 248 13.67 -1.44 -1.10
N ILE A 249 13.29 -1.81 0.12
CA ILE A 249 13.83 -1.25 1.35
C ILE A 249 15.35 -1.46 1.42
N ASN A 250 15.82 -2.67 1.08
CA ASN A 250 17.23 -3.02 1.09
C ASN A 250 18.00 -2.58 -0.17
N SER A 251 17.37 -1.89 -1.11
CA SER A 251 18.07 -1.35 -2.28
C SER A 251 18.77 -0.03 -1.96
N GLU A 252 19.88 0.24 -2.63
CA GLU A 252 20.56 1.55 -2.57
C GLU A 252 19.66 2.72 -3.04
N MET A 253 18.57 2.42 -3.74
CA MET A 253 17.63 3.44 -4.21
C MET A 253 16.77 4.00 -3.07
N SER A 254 16.52 3.21 -2.02
CA SER A 254 15.73 3.67 -0.88
C SER A 254 16.42 4.80 -0.13
N ASP A 255 17.75 4.86 -0.14
CA ASP A 255 18.56 5.91 0.49
C ASP A 255 18.45 7.28 -0.17
N ARG A 256 17.90 7.32 -1.38
CA ARG A 256 17.64 8.57 -2.10
C ARG A 256 16.37 9.25 -1.58
N CYS A 257 15.56 8.54 -0.81
CA CYS A 257 14.39 9.09 -0.14
C CYS A 257 14.78 9.83 1.13
N ASN A 258 14.11 10.96 1.40
CA ASN A 258 14.05 11.48 2.76
C ASN A 258 13.51 10.38 3.70
N THR A 259 14.04 10.35 4.91
CA THR A 259 13.78 9.31 5.91
C THR A 259 12.28 9.06 6.18
N VAL A 260 11.45 10.10 6.18
CA VAL A 260 9.99 9.97 6.40
C VAL A 260 9.23 9.52 5.15
N ARG A 261 9.89 9.51 3.98
CA ARG A 261 9.32 9.21 2.66
C ARG A 261 9.76 7.86 2.11
N ARG A 262 10.59 7.10 2.83
CA ARG A 262 11.20 5.84 2.38
C ARG A 262 10.20 4.76 1.90
N LEU A 263 8.97 4.74 2.44
CA LEU A 263 7.89 3.83 1.99
C LEU A 263 6.78 4.55 1.22
N SER A 264 6.96 5.84 0.91
CA SER A 264 5.96 6.59 0.14
C SER A 264 5.95 6.10 -1.31
N SER A 265 4.76 5.93 -1.86
CA SER A 265 4.59 5.52 -3.26
C SER A 265 5.25 6.51 -4.22
N TYR A 266 5.23 7.80 -3.89
CA TYR A 266 5.90 8.80 -4.68
C TYR A 266 7.41 8.57 -4.71
N CYS A 267 8.09 8.49 -3.56
CA CYS A 267 9.55 8.31 -3.56
C CYS A 267 9.99 7.01 -4.27
N ILE A 268 9.27 5.92 -4.02
CA ILE A 268 9.47 4.63 -4.69
C ILE A 268 9.40 4.79 -6.21
N SER A 269 8.33 5.45 -6.72
CA SER A 269 8.13 5.63 -8.17
C SER A 269 9.18 6.53 -8.84
N GLN A 270 9.88 7.37 -8.07
CA GLN A 270 10.90 8.27 -8.61
C GLN A 270 12.28 7.62 -8.71
N PHE A 271 12.62 6.72 -7.79
CA PHE A 271 13.97 6.15 -7.70
C PHE A 271 14.06 4.68 -8.05
N TRP A 272 12.98 3.92 -7.92
CA TRP A 272 12.96 2.55 -8.42
C TRP A 272 12.57 2.51 -9.89
N ASP A 273 12.99 1.46 -10.59
CA ASP A 273 12.53 1.25 -11.96
C ASP A 273 11.03 0.97 -12.00
N LYS A 274 10.42 1.35 -13.13
CA LYS A 274 8.98 1.26 -13.31
C LYS A 274 8.44 -0.17 -13.13
N PRO A 275 9.04 -1.22 -13.73
CA PRO A 275 8.59 -2.60 -13.50
C PRO A 275 8.54 -2.99 -12.01
N ASN A 276 9.61 -2.73 -11.26
CA ASN A 276 9.66 -3.13 -9.85
C ASN A 276 8.71 -2.30 -8.97
N SER A 277 8.60 -0.99 -9.20
CA SER A 277 7.66 -0.14 -8.45
C SER A 277 6.19 -0.47 -8.75
N GLU A 278 5.83 -0.73 -10.00
CA GLU A 278 4.48 -1.18 -10.38
C GLU A 278 4.16 -2.56 -9.80
N GLU A 279 5.13 -3.46 -9.77
CA GLU A 279 4.97 -4.77 -9.11
C GLU A 279 4.69 -4.60 -7.60
N LEU A 280 5.46 -3.76 -6.91
CA LEU A 280 5.22 -3.47 -5.50
C LEU A 280 3.80 -2.93 -5.27
N PHE A 281 3.38 -1.94 -6.06
CA PHE A 281 2.03 -1.37 -5.90
C PHE A 281 0.93 -2.37 -6.23
N LEU A 282 1.12 -3.20 -7.26
CA LEU A 282 0.19 -4.27 -7.61
C LEU A 282 -0.01 -5.22 -6.42
N TYR A 283 1.08 -5.74 -5.84
CA TYR A 283 1.00 -6.69 -4.74
C TYR A 283 0.56 -6.04 -3.43
N TYR A 284 0.86 -4.75 -3.22
CA TYR A 284 0.31 -3.96 -2.13
C TYR A 284 -1.22 -3.90 -2.23
N TYR A 285 -1.76 -3.54 -3.40
CA TYR A 285 -3.20 -3.48 -3.61
C TYR A 285 -3.84 -4.87 -3.51
N ARG A 286 -3.24 -5.91 -4.11
CA ARG A 286 -3.76 -7.28 -4.02
C ARG A 286 -3.83 -7.80 -2.60
N THR A 287 -2.89 -7.42 -1.75
CA THR A 287 -2.83 -7.91 -0.37
C THR A 287 -3.81 -7.17 0.51
N TYR A 288 -3.74 -5.84 0.54
CA TYR A 288 -4.52 -5.04 1.49
C TYR A 288 -5.98 -4.80 1.05
N PHE A 289 -6.28 -4.95 -0.24
CA PHE A 289 -7.64 -4.89 -0.77
C PHE A 289 -8.15 -6.25 -1.22
N TYR A 290 -7.53 -7.35 -0.76
CA TYR A 290 -7.84 -8.70 -1.23
C TYR A 290 -9.34 -9.01 -1.22
N PRO A 291 -10.11 -8.76 -0.13
CA PRO A 291 -11.56 -8.98 -0.13
C PRO A 291 -12.32 -8.08 -1.09
N GLN A 292 -11.94 -6.81 -1.18
CA GLN A 292 -12.62 -5.78 -1.98
C GLN A 292 -12.47 -6.02 -3.48
N LEU A 293 -11.41 -6.71 -3.91
CA LEU A 293 -11.13 -7.00 -5.32
C LEU A 293 -11.89 -8.22 -5.87
N GLN A 294 -12.55 -8.99 -5.01
CA GLN A 294 -13.26 -10.21 -5.44
C GLN A 294 -14.60 -9.88 -6.08
N GLY A 295 -14.84 -10.40 -7.28
CA GLY A 295 -16.13 -10.30 -7.96
C GLY A 295 -16.53 -8.88 -8.36
N ASN A 296 -15.57 -7.99 -8.68
CA ASN A 296 -15.89 -6.64 -9.13
C ASN A 296 -16.52 -6.66 -10.54
N ASP A 297 -17.74 -6.12 -10.64
CA ASP A 297 -18.33 -5.69 -11.91
C ASP A 297 -17.65 -4.41 -12.43
N ASP A 298 -17.81 -4.11 -13.72
CA ASP A 298 -17.08 -3.02 -14.38
C ASP A 298 -17.29 -1.65 -13.72
N CYS A 299 -18.52 -1.31 -13.29
CA CYS A 299 -18.75 -0.05 -12.56
C CYS A 299 -18.04 0.00 -11.19
N ILE A 300 -17.84 -1.15 -10.53
CA ILE A 300 -17.09 -1.24 -9.27
C ILE A 300 -15.60 -0.98 -9.56
N LYS A 301 -15.09 -1.55 -10.66
CA LYS A 301 -13.73 -1.29 -11.14
C LYS A 301 -13.53 0.20 -11.41
N ASP A 302 -14.47 0.84 -12.10
CA ASP A 302 -14.35 2.25 -12.46
C ASP A 302 -14.44 3.18 -11.24
N ILE A 303 -15.33 2.88 -10.29
CA ILE A 303 -15.64 3.80 -9.19
C ILE A 303 -14.74 3.59 -7.97
N PHE A 304 -14.53 2.34 -7.55
CA PHE A 304 -13.92 2.04 -6.26
C PHE A 304 -12.54 1.40 -6.36
N THR A 305 -12.30 0.57 -7.37
CA THR A 305 -11.06 -0.24 -7.46
C THR A 305 -10.19 0.09 -8.67
N GLY A 306 -10.40 1.26 -9.29
CA GLY A 306 -9.73 1.68 -10.52
C GLY A 306 -8.21 1.73 -10.37
N PHE A 307 -7.74 2.19 -9.21
CA PHE A 307 -6.31 2.21 -8.87
C PHE A 307 -5.62 0.85 -9.07
N TYR A 308 -6.31 -0.26 -8.82
CA TYR A 308 -5.78 -1.61 -8.98
C TYR A 308 -5.89 -2.08 -10.44
N TRP A 309 -7.07 -1.91 -11.06
CA TRP A 309 -7.31 -2.40 -12.41
C TRP A 309 -6.52 -1.62 -13.47
N ASP A 310 -6.31 -0.32 -13.28
CA ASP A 310 -5.44 0.51 -14.11
C ASP A 310 -3.96 0.09 -14.00
N THR A 311 -3.52 -0.27 -12.79
CA THR A 311 -2.17 -0.80 -12.57
C THR A 311 -1.98 -2.11 -13.33
N ILE A 312 -2.96 -3.03 -13.25
CA ILE A 312 -2.93 -4.28 -14.03
C ILE A 312 -2.91 -4.01 -15.53
N ALA A 313 -3.77 -3.10 -16.01
CA ALA A 313 -3.84 -2.76 -17.43
C ALA A 313 -2.48 -2.25 -17.90
N THR A 314 -1.86 -1.32 -17.16
CA THR A 314 -0.56 -0.75 -17.49
C THR A 314 0.54 -1.82 -17.62
N ILE A 315 0.65 -2.70 -16.62
CA ILE A 315 1.63 -3.79 -16.60
C ILE A 315 1.39 -4.78 -17.76
N THR A 316 0.12 -5.09 -18.03
CA THR A 316 -0.27 -6.04 -19.08
C THR A 316 0.06 -5.50 -20.47
N HIS A 317 -0.28 -4.24 -20.75
CA HIS A 317 0.07 -3.57 -22.01
C HIS A 317 1.58 -3.49 -22.22
N ALA A 318 2.35 -3.18 -21.17
CA ALA A 318 3.81 -3.16 -21.24
C ALA A 318 4.36 -4.55 -21.66
N LYS A 319 3.90 -5.63 -21.04
CA LYS A 319 4.31 -7.00 -21.39
C LYS A 319 3.99 -7.34 -22.86
N TYR A 320 2.79 -7.02 -23.35
CA TYR A 320 2.42 -7.27 -24.75
C TYR A 320 3.29 -6.49 -25.74
N MET A 321 3.67 -5.24 -25.43
CA MET A 321 4.58 -4.46 -26.27
C MET A 321 6.01 -5.04 -26.30
N PHE A 322 6.49 -5.61 -25.20
CA PHE A 322 7.78 -6.31 -25.17
C PHE A 322 7.76 -7.63 -25.97
N PHE A 323 6.68 -8.40 -25.89
CA PHE A 323 6.56 -9.65 -26.66
C PHE A 323 6.42 -9.39 -28.17
N SER A 324 5.68 -8.37 -28.59
CA SER A 324 5.54 -8.04 -30.01
C SER A 324 6.83 -7.52 -30.63
N SER A 325 7.64 -6.77 -29.87
CA SER A 325 8.95 -6.29 -30.33
C SER A 325 9.99 -7.42 -30.41
N LEU A 326 9.97 -8.41 -29.51
CA LEU A 326 10.82 -9.61 -29.59
C LEU A 326 10.48 -10.49 -30.81
N ILE A 327 9.20 -10.62 -31.16
CA ILE A 327 8.77 -11.37 -32.36
C ILE A 327 9.25 -10.66 -33.64
N ILE A 328 9.23 -9.33 -33.68
CA ILE A 328 9.74 -8.56 -34.83
C ILE A 328 11.26 -8.73 -34.99
N VAL A 329 12.03 -8.77 -33.90
CA VAL A 329 13.48 -9.02 -33.96
C VAL A 329 13.80 -10.43 -34.43
N TYR A 330 13.03 -11.44 -34.02
CA TYR A 330 13.18 -12.83 -34.49
C TYR A 330 12.75 -13.04 -35.94
N LEU A 331 11.87 -12.20 -36.49
CA LEU A 331 11.45 -12.27 -37.89
C LEU A 331 12.34 -11.43 -38.83
N LEU A 332 13.24 -10.61 -38.29
CA LEU A 332 14.17 -9.75 -39.02
C LEU A 332 15.64 -10.19 -38.89
N ALA A 333 15.92 -11.28 -38.18
CA ALA A 333 17.24 -11.93 -38.06
C ALA A 333 17.31 -13.20 -38.91
#